data_AF-A0A2T7BLR5-F1
#
_entry.id   AF-A0A2T7BLR5-F1
#
_cell.length_a   1.000
_cell.length_b   1.000
_cell.length_c   1.000
_cell.angle_alpha   90.00
_cell.angle_beta   90.00
_cell.angle_gamma   90.00
#
_symmetry.space_group_name_H-M   'P 1'
#
loop_
_entity.id
_entity.type
_entity.pdbx_description
1 polymer ?
#
loop_
_entity_poly.entity_id
_entity_poly.type
_entity_poly.pdbx_seq_one_letter_code
_entity_poly.pdbx_strand_id
1 'polypeptide(L)'
;MRAAGPASAIVLPLKKREYMKKEKPEQFDDIAFRKSLSSQEAFEARTKRGMQPVVDIAGWPYYVNVRWNLLEPRLVMGESKVRPTINLDKDCYHNETGEFSLYYHTKKQAPFEDLDYAASLPKNVVFVKIPGIYELDPVGMAREDQLADPHAYIKKPLQLYHTAAIIELKDSPAMDIIQQNKQELKEWRKLQRQQKNRVPRLLIPRPPGRKKI
;
A
#
# COMPACT_ATOMS: atom_id res chain seq x y z
N MET A 1 71.50 -17.74 16.91
CA MET A 1 71.61 -16.26 16.80
C MET A 1 70.93 -15.82 15.50
N ARG A 2 69.94 -14.91 15.58
CA ARG A 2 69.30 -14.06 14.53
C ARG A 2 68.68 -14.79 13.30
N ALA A 3 67.36 -14.84 13.09
CA ALA A 3 66.32 -13.83 12.79
C ALA A 3 66.16 -13.43 11.31
N ALA A 4 64.89 -13.21 10.91
CA ALA A 4 64.30 -12.81 9.61
C ALA A 4 64.01 -13.97 8.62
N GLY A 5 62.84 -14.19 8.04
CA GLY A 5 61.53 -13.51 7.92
C GLY A 5 60.88 -14.00 6.61
N PRO A 6 59.57 -14.30 6.50
CA PRO A 6 59.01 -14.86 5.27
C PRO A 6 58.86 -13.81 4.15
N ALA A 7 59.21 -14.25 2.93
CA ALA A 7 59.18 -13.46 1.69
C ALA A 7 57.75 -13.10 1.23
N SER A 8 57.67 -11.93 0.61
CA SER A 8 56.51 -11.15 0.23
C SER A 8 55.46 -11.86 -0.65
N ALA A 9 54.19 -11.72 -0.28
CA ALA A 9 53.08 -11.80 -1.21
C ALA A 9 53.04 -10.52 -2.07
N ILE A 10 53.13 -10.67 -3.38
CA ILE A 10 52.97 -9.59 -4.35
C ILE A 10 51.49 -9.18 -4.37
N VAL A 11 51.16 -8.08 -3.70
CA VAL A 11 49.84 -7.44 -3.80
C VAL A 11 49.87 -6.56 -5.05
N LEU A 12 49.21 -7.00 -6.12
CA LEU A 12 48.94 -6.15 -7.28
C LEU A 12 48.01 -5.00 -6.85
N PRO A 13 48.34 -3.72 -7.14
CA PRO A 13 47.50 -2.60 -6.75
C PRO A 13 46.21 -2.60 -7.55
N LEU A 14 45.09 -2.72 -6.83
CA LEU A 14 43.75 -2.46 -7.37
C LEU A 14 43.72 -1.05 -7.97
N LYS A 15 43.71 -0.97 -9.30
CA LYS A 15 43.51 0.28 -10.04
C LYS A 15 42.24 0.95 -9.51
N LYS A 16 42.44 2.10 -8.88
CA LYS A 16 41.39 3.05 -8.47
C LYS A 16 40.37 3.17 -9.59
N ARG A 17 39.13 2.78 -9.31
CA ARG A 17 37.95 3.16 -10.09
C ARG A 17 37.78 4.68 -9.99
N GLU A 18 38.44 5.41 -10.88
CA GLU A 18 38.28 6.86 -11.10
C GLU A 18 36.94 7.20 -11.80
N TYR A 19 35.84 6.53 -11.43
CA TYR A 19 34.49 6.85 -11.93
C TYR A 19 33.48 7.14 -10.81
N MET A 20 33.94 7.49 -9.61
CA MET A 20 33.08 8.03 -8.54
C MET A 20 33.36 9.53 -8.38
N LYS A 21 33.16 10.30 -9.45
CA LYS A 21 33.07 11.76 -9.35
C LYS A 21 31.72 12.10 -8.74
N LYS A 22 31.74 12.43 -7.44
CA LYS A 22 30.89 13.40 -6.75
C LYS A 22 29.45 13.50 -7.26
N GLU A 23 28.59 12.57 -6.87
CA GLU A 23 27.17 12.88 -6.69
C GLU A 23 26.85 12.69 -5.22
N LYS A 24 26.33 13.75 -4.59
CA LYS A 24 26.01 13.75 -3.15
C LYS A 24 24.93 12.69 -2.91
N PRO A 25 25.05 11.85 -1.87
CA PRO A 25 24.05 10.81 -1.56
C PRO A 25 22.68 11.38 -1.09
N GLU A 26 22.52 12.70 -1.01
CA GLU A 26 21.35 13.39 -0.45
C GLU A 26 20.38 13.97 -1.50
N GLN A 27 20.58 13.69 -2.80
CA GLN A 27 19.82 14.35 -3.87
C GLN A 27 18.78 13.48 -4.60
N PHE A 28 18.52 12.26 -4.13
CA PHE A 28 17.61 11.31 -4.77
C PHE A 28 16.20 11.23 -4.15
N ASP A 29 15.78 12.27 -3.42
CA ASP A 29 14.44 12.31 -2.85
C ASP A 29 13.54 13.41 -3.44
N ASP A 30 13.54 13.54 -4.77
CA ASP A 30 12.81 14.61 -5.45
C ASP A 30 11.52 14.12 -6.15
N ILE A 31 10.39 14.20 -5.42
CA ILE A 31 9.05 14.03 -6.00
C ILE A 31 8.79 15.08 -7.08
N ALA A 32 9.28 16.31 -6.89
CA ALA A 32 9.09 17.40 -7.86
C ALA A 32 9.84 17.09 -9.16
N PHE A 33 11.05 16.53 -9.08
CA PHE A 33 11.79 16.03 -10.24
C PHE A 33 10.98 14.96 -10.97
N ARG A 34 10.46 13.93 -10.28
CA ARG A 34 9.64 12.89 -10.94
C ARG A 34 8.42 13.47 -11.64
N LYS A 35 7.79 14.51 -11.07
CA LYS A 35 6.66 15.23 -11.66
C LYS A 35 7.05 16.09 -12.86
N SER A 36 8.29 16.59 -12.92
CA SER A 36 8.73 17.52 -13.97
C SER A 36 9.27 16.83 -15.22
N LEU A 37 9.55 15.53 -15.18
CA LEU A 37 10.11 14.79 -16.32
C LEU A 37 9.13 14.74 -17.48
N SER A 38 9.62 15.05 -18.69
CA SER A 38 8.94 14.68 -19.92
C SER A 38 8.91 13.15 -20.11
N SER A 39 8.06 12.66 -21.01
CA SER A 39 7.96 11.21 -21.28
C SER A 39 9.30 10.58 -21.70
N GLN A 40 10.12 11.31 -22.46
CA GLN A 40 11.43 10.81 -22.89
C GLN A 40 12.42 10.77 -21.72
N GLU A 41 12.45 11.82 -20.89
CA GLU A 41 13.33 11.86 -19.73
C GLU A 41 12.92 10.82 -18.67
N ALA A 42 11.62 10.59 -18.49
CA ALA A 42 11.07 9.52 -17.65
C ALA A 42 11.55 8.14 -18.13
N PHE A 43 11.53 7.91 -19.45
CA PHE A 43 12.02 6.67 -20.04
C PHE A 43 13.51 6.47 -19.78
N GLU A 44 14.33 7.50 -19.98
CA GLU A 44 15.76 7.44 -19.71
C GLU A 44 16.08 7.25 -18.22
N ALA A 45 15.35 7.93 -17.34
CA ALA A 45 15.48 7.78 -15.90
C ALA A 45 15.12 6.35 -15.44
N ARG A 46 14.06 5.75 -15.98
CA ARG A 46 13.66 4.37 -15.69
C ARG A 46 14.63 3.34 -16.25
N THR A 47 15.12 3.55 -17.48
CA THR A 47 15.94 2.58 -18.20
C THR A 47 17.41 2.62 -17.79
N LYS A 48 18.02 3.82 -17.79
CA LYS A 48 19.47 4.02 -17.55
C LYS A 48 19.80 4.21 -16.07
N ARG A 49 18.93 4.89 -15.32
CA ARG A 49 19.16 5.21 -13.89
C ARG A 49 18.41 4.29 -12.93
N GLY A 50 17.55 3.40 -13.45
CA GLY A 50 16.78 2.45 -12.64
C GLY A 50 15.71 3.09 -11.76
N MET A 51 15.31 4.34 -12.01
CA MET A 51 14.32 5.04 -11.17
C MET A 51 12.94 4.38 -11.29
N GLN A 52 12.46 3.79 -10.20
CA GLN A 52 11.10 3.23 -10.14
C GLN A 52 10.04 4.35 -10.17
N PRO A 53 8.90 4.12 -10.84
CA PRO A 53 7.73 4.97 -10.69
C PRO A 53 7.23 5.00 -9.25
N VAL A 54 6.55 6.09 -8.91
CA VAL A 54 5.97 6.32 -7.58
C VAL A 54 4.48 6.53 -7.72
N VAL A 55 3.70 5.89 -6.85
CA VAL A 55 2.28 6.16 -6.63
C VAL A 55 2.12 6.88 -5.30
N ASP A 56 1.47 8.03 -5.32
CA ASP A 56 1.08 8.77 -4.12
C ASP A 56 -0.34 8.39 -3.70
N ILE A 57 -0.47 7.82 -2.51
CA ILE A 57 -1.75 7.45 -1.91
C ILE A 57 -1.99 8.36 -0.72
N ALA A 58 -2.91 9.32 -0.88
CA ALA A 58 -3.32 10.26 0.16
C ALA A 58 -2.14 11.02 0.83
N GLY A 59 -1.16 11.44 0.03
CA GLY A 59 0.04 12.16 0.46
C GLY A 59 1.23 11.26 0.80
N TRP A 60 1.10 9.94 0.63
CA TRP A 60 2.13 8.97 0.97
C TRP A 60 2.67 8.29 -0.28
N PRO A 61 3.95 8.54 -0.65
CA PRO A 61 4.56 7.94 -1.83
C PRO A 61 4.98 6.48 -1.59
N TYR A 62 4.69 5.63 -2.56
CA TYR A 62 5.10 4.23 -2.65
C TYR A 62 5.82 3.97 -3.97
N TYR A 63 6.94 3.24 -3.94
CA TYR A 63 7.61 2.75 -5.13
C TYR A 63 6.85 1.58 -5.73
N VAL A 64 6.71 1.60 -7.06
CA VAL A 64 6.09 0.50 -7.81
C VAL A 64 7.14 -0.58 -8.05
N ASN A 65 6.91 -1.76 -7.48
CA ASN A 65 7.72 -2.95 -7.70
C ASN A 65 6.92 -3.93 -8.57
N VAL A 66 7.21 -3.89 -9.87
CA VAL A 66 6.53 -4.71 -10.88
C VAL A 66 6.75 -6.20 -10.64
N ARG A 67 8.00 -6.60 -10.32
CA ARG A 67 8.39 -8.01 -10.21
C ARG A 67 7.61 -8.78 -9.15
N TRP A 68 7.26 -8.12 -8.06
CA TRP A 68 6.51 -8.73 -6.95
C TRP A 68 5.09 -8.21 -6.81
N ASN A 69 4.65 -7.36 -7.74
CA ASN A 69 3.37 -6.65 -7.69
C ASN A 69 3.14 -5.96 -6.33
N LEU A 70 4.14 -5.20 -5.87
CA LEU A 70 4.13 -4.52 -4.57
C LEU A 70 4.18 -3.00 -4.73
N LEU A 71 3.55 -2.29 -3.80
CA LEU A 71 3.81 -0.89 -3.53
C LEU A 71 4.62 -0.78 -2.24
N GLU A 72 5.91 -0.51 -2.41
CA GLU A 72 6.87 -0.43 -1.31
C GLU A 72 6.89 1.00 -0.75
N PRO A 73 6.70 1.20 0.56
CA PRO A 73 6.70 2.55 1.12
C PRO A 73 8.06 3.20 0.91
N ARG A 74 8.05 4.42 0.40
CA ARG A 74 9.29 5.20 0.28
C ARG A 74 9.80 5.56 1.68
N LEU A 75 10.97 5.06 2.04
CA LEU A 75 11.61 5.37 3.32
C LEU A 75 12.03 6.85 3.32
N VAL A 76 11.45 7.65 4.21
CA VAL A 76 11.89 9.01 4.46
C VAL A 76 12.78 9.00 5.69
N MET A 77 14.00 9.55 5.56
CA MET A 77 14.95 9.66 6.67
C MET A 77 14.31 10.40 7.84
N GLY A 78 14.31 9.77 9.02
CA GLY A 78 13.72 10.34 10.25
C GLY A 78 12.29 9.86 10.55
N GLU A 79 11.64 9.08 9.68
CA GLU A 79 10.38 8.42 10.02
C GLU A 79 10.62 7.26 11.01
N SER A 80 10.04 7.36 12.20
CA SER A 80 10.10 6.28 13.20
C SER A 80 9.09 5.16 12.96
N LYS A 81 8.13 5.35 12.04
CA LYS A 81 7.08 4.38 11.74
C LYS A 81 7.39 3.66 10.43
N VAL A 82 7.55 2.35 10.53
CA VAL A 82 7.58 1.48 9.37
C VAL A 82 6.16 1.38 8.82
N ARG A 83 5.97 1.90 7.60
CA ARG A 83 4.73 1.69 6.83
C ARG A 83 4.71 0.27 6.27
N PRO A 84 3.55 -0.38 6.16
CA PRO A 84 3.46 -1.67 5.49
C PRO A 84 3.59 -1.48 3.96
N THR A 85 4.19 -2.47 3.33
CA THR A 85 4.11 -2.69 1.88
C THR A 85 2.68 -3.11 1.53
N ILE A 86 2.17 -2.62 0.41
CA ILE A 86 0.86 -3.03 -0.13
C ILE A 86 1.12 -4.07 -1.21
N ASN A 87 0.53 -5.25 -1.09
CA ASN A 87 0.54 -6.29 -2.10
C ASN A 87 -0.66 -6.09 -3.03
N LEU A 88 -0.39 -5.81 -4.31
CA LEU A 88 -1.45 -5.49 -5.27
C LEU A 88 -2.33 -6.70 -5.61
N ASP A 89 -1.86 -7.93 -5.44
CA ASP A 89 -2.66 -9.15 -5.67
C ASP A 89 -3.55 -9.53 -4.47
N LYS A 90 -3.15 -9.15 -3.26
CA LYS A 90 -3.82 -9.58 -2.01
C LYS A 90 -4.64 -8.48 -1.36
N ASP A 91 -4.12 -7.25 -1.37
CA ASP A 91 -4.71 -6.14 -0.63
C ASP A 91 -5.64 -5.29 -1.52
N CYS A 92 -5.67 -5.56 -2.82
CA CYS A 92 -6.47 -4.81 -3.79
C CYS A 92 -7.47 -5.70 -4.52
N TYR A 93 -8.60 -5.11 -4.88
CA TYR A 93 -9.54 -5.64 -5.86
C TYR A 93 -9.16 -5.16 -7.26
N HIS A 94 -9.24 -6.04 -8.24
CA HIS A 94 -9.05 -5.69 -9.66
C HIS A 94 -10.40 -5.54 -10.34
N ASN A 95 -10.54 -4.51 -11.17
CA ASN A 95 -11.68 -4.40 -12.07
C ASN A 95 -11.36 -4.94 -13.47
N GLU A 96 -12.37 -5.04 -14.34
CA GLU A 96 -12.23 -5.51 -15.72
C GLU A 96 -11.26 -4.65 -16.55
N THR A 97 -11.06 -3.39 -16.17
CA THR A 97 -10.09 -2.48 -16.79
C THR A 97 -8.65 -2.65 -16.29
N GLY A 98 -8.42 -3.55 -15.33
CA GLY A 98 -7.10 -3.83 -14.76
C GLY A 98 -6.60 -2.80 -13.75
N GLU A 99 -7.46 -1.90 -13.28
CA GLU A 99 -7.16 -0.97 -12.19
C GLU A 99 -7.20 -1.71 -10.85
N PHE A 100 -6.33 -1.32 -9.92
CA PHE A 100 -6.36 -1.78 -8.55
C PHE A 100 -7.21 -0.84 -7.71
N SER A 101 -7.96 -1.40 -6.77
CA SER A 101 -8.70 -0.62 -5.81
C SER A 101 -8.63 -1.22 -4.42
N LEU A 102 -8.55 -0.38 -3.40
CA LEU A 102 -8.53 -0.83 -2.00
C LEU A 102 -9.19 0.18 -1.07
N TYR A 103 -9.59 -0.30 0.10
CA TYR A 103 -9.90 0.59 1.22
C TYR A 103 -8.61 0.89 1.96
N TYR A 104 -8.32 2.17 2.18
CA TYR A 104 -7.05 2.61 2.75
C TYR A 104 -7.26 3.46 3.99
N HIS A 105 -6.60 3.10 5.08
CA HIS A 105 -6.66 3.84 6.33
C HIS A 105 -5.57 4.94 6.35
N THR A 106 -5.96 6.19 6.14
CA THR A 106 -5.03 7.33 5.95
C THR A 106 -4.13 7.62 7.16
N LYS A 107 -4.62 7.41 8.40
CA LYS A 107 -3.81 7.58 9.63
C LYS A 107 -2.84 6.41 9.89
N LYS A 108 -3.23 5.17 9.57
CA LYS A 108 -2.37 3.99 9.71
C LYS A 108 -1.46 3.78 8.50
N GLN A 109 -1.78 4.42 7.38
CA GLN A 109 -1.07 4.35 6.11
C GLN A 109 -1.00 2.92 5.58
N ALA A 110 -2.12 2.21 5.66
CA ALA A 110 -2.21 0.78 5.41
C ALA A 110 -3.56 0.42 4.77
N PRO A 111 -3.65 -0.71 4.04
CA PRO A 111 -4.93 -1.31 3.65
C PRO A 111 -5.86 -1.49 4.86
N PHE A 112 -7.16 -1.38 4.62
CA PHE A 112 -8.22 -1.52 5.61
C PHE A 112 -9.11 -2.71 5.26
N GLU A 113 -8.95 -3.79 6.01
CA GLU A 113 -9.63 -5.08 5.76
C GLU A 113 -10.98 -5.20 6.48
N ASP A 114 -11.19 -4.45 7.56
CA ASP A 114 -12.36 -4.62 8.45
C ASP A 114 -13.69 -4.05 7.90
N LEU A 115 -13.76 -3.72 6.61
CA LEU A 115 -14.95 -3.08 6.05
C LEU A 115 -16.16 -4.00 6.03
N ASP A 116 -15.95 -5.30 5.78
CA ASP A 116 -17.02 -6.30 5.69
C ASP A 116 -17.79 -6.45 7.01
N TYR A 117 -17.22 -6.01 8.14
CA TYR A 117 -17.87 -6.04 9.45
C TYR A 117 -18.39 -4.67 9.89
N ALA A 118 -18.18 -3.63 9.10
CA ALA A 118 -18.52 -2.26 9.47
C ALA A 118 -20.03 -2.00 9.31
N ALA A 119 -20.72 -1.72 10.42
CA ALA A 119 -22.11 -1.24 10.42
C ALA A 119 -22.20 0.31 10.40
N SER A 120 -21.07 1.00 10.28
CA SER A 120 -20.97 2.46 10.20
C SER A 120 -19.72 2.85 9.43
N LEU A 121 -19.73 4.03 8.79
CA LEU A 121 -18.56 4.53 8.05
C LEU A 121 -17.34 4.62 8.97
N PRO A 122 -16.26 3.86 8.70
CA PRO A 122 -15.04 3.96 9.48
C PRO A 122 -14.37 5.32 9.25
N LYS A 123 -13.80 5.87 10.32
CA LYS A 123 -13.10 7.16 10.26
C LYS A 123 -11.71 6.97 9.66
N ASN A 124 -11.26 7.96 8.89
CA ASN A 124 -9.92 7.97 8.27
C ASN A 124 -9.70 6.82 7.28
N VAL A 125 -10.77 6.30 6.68
CA VAL A 125 -10.70 5.31 5.63
C VAL A 125 -11.25 5.95 4.36
N VAL A 126 -10.57 5.72 3.25
CA VAL A 126 -10.94 6.20 1.91
C VAL A 126 -10.91 5.02 0.94
N PHE A 127 -11.67 5.12 -0.14
CA PHE A 127 -11.55 4.18 -1.25
C PHE A 127 -10.54 4.73 -2.25
N VAL A 128 -9.55 3.92 -2.60
CA VAL A 128 -8.42 4.32 -3.45
C VAL A 128 -8.50 3.55 -4.75
N LYS A 129 -8.31 4.23 -5.88
CA LYS A 129 -8.06 3.60 -7.18
C LYS A 129 -6.67 3.93 -7.68
N ILE A 130 -5.99 2.91 -8.18
CA ILE A 130 -4.62 2.97 -8.68
C ILE A 130 -4.63 2.37 -10.10
N PRO A 131 -3.99 3.03 -11.09
CA PRO A 131 -3.86 2.46 -12.42
C PRO A 131 -3.23 1.06 -12.40
N GLY A 132 -3.55 0.25 -13.41
CA GLY A 132 -2.96 -1.08 -13.57
C GLY A 132 -1.44 -1.04 -13.77
N ILE A 133 -0.76 -2.17 -13.53
CA ILE A 133 0.70 -2.21 -13.50
C ILE A 133 1.34 -1.84 -14.85
N TYR A 134 0.68 -2.16 -15.96
CA TYR A 134 1.08 -1.75 -17.31
C TYR A 134 0.99 -0.24 -17.54
N GLU A 135 0.14 0.48 -16.81
CA GLU A 135 0.07 1.94 -16.85
C GLU A 135 1.08 2.58 -15.88
N LEU A 136 1.32 1.95 -14.73
CA LEU A 136 2.27 2.43 -13.73
C LEU A 136 3.73 2.28 -14.15
N ASP A 137 4.12 1.15 -14.72
CA ASP A 137 5.49 0.88 -15.14
C ASP A 137 5.53 -0.03 -16.39
N PRO A 138 5.12 0.49 -17.57
CA PRO A 138 5.16 -0.29 -18.81
C PRO A 138 6.58 -0.77 -19.16
N VAL A 139 7.62 -0.01 -18.78
CA VAL A 139 9.02 -0.38 -18.97
C VAL A 139 9.41 -1.54 -18.05
N GLY A 140 8.97 -1.51 -16.79
CA GLY A 140 9.14 -2.62 -15.85
C GLY A 140 8.43 -3.88 -16.32
N MET A 141 7.19 -3.77 -16.80
CA MET A 141 6.46 -4.90 -17.38
C MET A 141 7.17 -5.48 -18.61
N ALA A 142 7.63 -4.63 -19.52
CA ALA A 142 8.36 -5.10 -20.70
C ALA A 142 9.67 -5.82 -20.34
N ARG A 143 10.31 -5.43 -19.23
CA ARG A 143 11.50 -6.12 -18.70
C ARG A 143 11.16 -7.48 -18.10
N GLU A 144 10.09 -7.58 -17.32
CA GLU A 144 9.64 -8.87 -16.77
C GLU A 144 9.23 -9.84 -17.90
N ASP A 145 8.60 -9.33 -18.96
CA ASP A 145 8.24 -10.10 -20.17
C ASP A 145 9.41 -10.32 -21.15
N GLN A 146 10.62 -9.88 -20.80
CA GLN A 146 11.85 -10.04 -21.59
C GLN A 146 11.76 -9.47 -23.03
N LEU A 147 11.00 -8.40 -23.22
CA LEU A 147 10.89 -7.72 -24.50
C LEU A 147 12.17 -6.97 -24.85
N ALA A 148 12.60 -7.10 -26.11
CA ALA A 148 13.77 -6.41 -26.63
C ALA A 148 13.56 -4.88 -26.73
N ASP A 149 12.33 -4.45 -27.03
CA ASP A 149 11.95 -3.04 -27.11
C ASP A 149 10.83 -2.70 -26.09
N PRO A 150 11.16 -2.01 -24.98
CA PRO A 150 10.18 -1.59 -24.01
C PRO A 150 9.14 -0.57 -24.53
N HIS A 151 9.38 0.09 -25.66
CA HIS A 151 8.40 1.03 -26.23
C HIS A 151 7.10 0.35 -26.65
N ALA A 152 7.12 -0.97 -26.92
CA ALA A 152 5.94 -1.75 -27.28
C ALA A 152 4.82 -1.67 -26.21
N TYR A 153 5.18 -1.48 -24.93
CA TYR A 153 4.20 -1.38 -23.83
C TYR A 153 3.84 0.07 -23.47
N ILE A 154 4.53 1.06 -24.02
CA ILE A 154 4.28 2.48 -23.75
C ILE A 154 3.14 2.97 -24.65
N LYS A 155 1.90 2.80 -24.19
CA LYS A 155 0.69 3.24 -24.92
C LYS A 155 0.31 4.70 -24.66
N LYS A 156 0.77 5.26 -23.55
CA LYS A 156 0.55 6.64 -23.09
C LYS A 156 1.91 7.29 -22.77
N PRO A 157 2.01 8.63 -22.72
CA PRO A 157 3.22 9.30 -22.25
C PRO A 157 3.65 8.74 -20.89
N LEU A 158 4.90 8.28 -20.80
CA LEU A 158 5.44 7.65 -19.60
C LEU A 158 5.60 8.68 -18.48
N GLN A 159 5.13 8.32 -17.29
CA GLN A 159 5.22 9.14 -16.09
C GLN A 159 5.92 8.35 -14.97
N LEU A 160 6.74 9.00 -14.15
CA LEU A 160 7.35 8.37 -12.96
C LEU A 160 6.67 8.77 -11.66
N TYR A 161 5.64 9.61 -11.71
CA TYR A 161 4.84 9.98 -10.55
C TYR A 161 3.37 9.91 -10.92
N HIS A 162 2.61 9.14 -10.15
CA HIS A 162 1.18 8.97 -10.27
C HIS A 162 0.53 9.40 -8.96
N THR A 163 -0.68 9.93 -9.05
CA THR A 163 -1.53 10.21 -7.88
C THR A 163 -2.69 9.25 -7.92
N ALA A 164 -2.89 8.50 -6.83
CA ALA A 164 -4.04 7.62 -6.72
C ALA A 164 -5.33 8.44 -6.63
N ALA A 165 -6.41 7.96 -7.26
CA ALA A 165 -7.70 8.61 -7.13
C ALA A 165 -8.29 8.28 -5.76
N ILE A 166 -8.59 9.32 -4.98
CA ILE A 166 -9.15 9.19 -3.63
C ILE A 166 -10.64 9.48 -3.69
N ILE A 167 -11.44 8.51 -3.28
CA ILE A 167 -12.90 8.57 -3.27
C ILE A 167 -13.36 8.47 -1.82
N GLU A 168 -14.25 9.36 -1.40
CA GLU A 168 -14.86 9.29 -0.09
C GLU A 168 -15.69 8.00 0.03
N LEU A 169 -15.69 7.36 1.21
CA LEU A 169 -16.40 6.09 1.38
C LEU A 169 -17.90 6.18 1.07
N LYS A 170 -18.51 7.35 1.30
CA LYS A 170 -19.92 7.60 1.00
C LYS A 170 -20.25 7.52 -0.49
N ASP A 171 -19.25 7.72 -1.34
CA ASP A 171 -19.34 7.70 -2.81
C ASP A 171 -18.71 6.42 -3.39
N SER A 172 -18.48 5.40 -2.54
CA SER A 172 -17.85 4.13 -2.90
C SER A 172 -18.79 2.95 -2.68
N PRO A 173 -18.47 1.75 -3.23
CA PRO A 173 -19.24 0.52 -2.98
C PRO A 173 -19.37 0.12 -1.50
N ALA A 174 -18.56 0.71 -0.61
CA ALA A 174 -18.66 0.51 0.83
C ALA A 174 -20.05 0.81 1.41
N MET A 175 -20.81 1.70 0.78
CA MET A 175 -22.14 2.06 1.27
C MET A 175 -23.10 0.88 1.24
N ASP A 176 -23.00 0.01 0.23
CA ASP A 176 -23.86 -1.17 0.11
C ASP A 176 -23.54 -2.18 1.21
N ILE A 177 -22.25 -2.45 1.45
CA ILE A 177 -21.75 -3.33 2.53
C ILE A 177 -22.23 -2.81 3.89
N ILE A 178 -22.02 -1.51 4.16
CA ILE A 178 -22.41 -0.90 5.43
C ILE A 178 -23.93 -0.94 5.62
N GLN A 179 -24.70 -0.74 4.54
CA GLN A 179 -26.15 -0.77 4.60
C GLN A 179 -26.67 -2.18 4.88
N GLN A 180 -26.09 -3.21 4.25
CA GLN A 180 -26.40 -4.60 4.53
C GLN A 180 -26.09 -4.97 5.98
N ASN A 181 -24.88 -4.66 6.46
CA ASN A 181 -24.46 -4.91 7.83
C ASN A 181 -25.37 -4.23 8.86
N LYS A 182 -25.84 -3.01 8.57
CA LYS A 182 -26.82 -2.31 9.40
C LYS A 182 -28.16 -3.04 9.47
N GLN A 183 -28.61 -3.62 8.36
CA GLN A 183 -29.87 -4.38 8.32
C GLN A 183 -29.73 -5.68 9.12
N GLU A 184 -28.67 -6.45 8.87
CA GLU A 184 -28.38 -7.69 9.59
C GLU A 184 -28.27 -7.45 11.10
N LEU A 185 -27.57 -6.39 11.52
CA LEU A 185 -27.47 -6.01 12.93
C LEU A 185 -28.82 -5.64 13.54
N LYS A 186 -29.71 -4.98 12.78
CA LYS A 186 -31.08 -4.68 13.24
C LYS A 186 -31.90 -5.95 13.40
N GLU A 187 -31.84 -6.87 12.45
CA GLU A 187 -32.57 -8.15 12.49
C GLU A 187 -32.11 -9.00 13.67
N TRP A 188 -30.80 -9.15 13.84
CA TRP A 188 -30.21 -9.86 14.96
C TRP A 188 -30.66 -9.28 16.31
N ARG A 189 -30.66 -7.95 16.46
CA ARG A 189 -31.16 -7.27 17.67
C ARG A 189 -32.66 -7.51 17.92
N LYS A 190 -33.49 -7.60 16.88
CA LYS A 190 -34.92 -7.93 17.01
C LYS A 190 -35.09 -9.36 17.50
N LEU A 191 -34.37 -10.32 16.93
CA LEU A 191 -34.41 -11.73 17.34
C LEU A 191 -34.00 -11.90 18.81
N GLN A 192 -32.92 -11.25 19.25
CA GLN A 192 -32.46 -11.28 20.64
C GLN A 192 -33.53 -10.75 21.62
N ARG A 193 -34.23 -9.66 21.25
CA ARG A 193 -35.34 -9.12 22.05
C ARG A 193 -36.52 -10.09 22.15
N GLN A 194 -36.87 -10.76 21.05
CA GLN A 194 -37.94 -11.75 21.03
C GLN A 194 -37.60 -12.98 21.86
N GLN A 195 -36.36 -13.48 21.81
CA GLN A 195 -35.91 -14.59 22.64
C GLN A 195 -35.90 -14.23 24.14
N LYS A 196 -35.42 -13.03 24.50
CA LYS A 196 -35.43 -12.55 25.90
C LYS A 196 -36.84 -12.38 26.46
N ASN A 197 -37.80 -11.98 25.64
CA ASN A 197 -39.21 -11.88 26.02
C ASN A 197 -39.94 -13.23 26.06
N ARG A 198 -39.37 -14.29 25.48
CA ARG A 198 -39.90 -15.67 25.54
C ARG A 198 -39.43 -16.44 26.78
N VAL A 199 -38.38 -15.99 27.47
CA VAL A 199 -38.02 -16.53 28.79
C VAL A 199 -38.95 -15.89 29.82
N PRO A 200 -39.88 -16.64 30.45
CA PRO A 200 -40.70 -16.06 31.51
C PRO A 200 -39.76 -15.58 32.61
N ARG A 201 -40.03 -14.41 33.22
CA ARG A 201 -39.49 -14.13 34.55
C ARG A 201 -39.91 -15.31 35.41
N LEU A 202 -38.98 -16.18 35.81
CA LEU A 202 -39.22 -17.07 36.93
C LEU A 202 -39.76 -16.18 38.05
N LEU A 203 -41.00 -16.44 38.46
CA LEU A 203 -41.61 -15.84 39.63
C LEU A 203 -40.70 -16.23 40.79
N ILE A 204 -39.74 -15.37 41.13
CA ILE A 204 -38.98 -15.53 42.37
C ILE A 204 -40.04 -15.37 43.46
N PRO A 205 -40.37 -16.43 44.23
CA PRO A 205 -41.37 -16.32 45.28
C PRO A 205 -40.91 -15.24 46.26
N ARG A 206 -41.82 -14.33 46.63
CA ARG A 206 -41.54 -13.33 47.65
C ARG A 206 -41.11 -14.07 48.93
N PRO A 207 -40.01 -13.67 49.59
CA PRO A 207 -39.59 -14.30 50.83
C PRO A 207 -40.72 -14.17 51.86
N PRO A 208 -41.04 -15.25 52.60
CA PRO A 208 -42.15 -15.25 53.55
C PRO A 208 -41.95 -14.17 54.60
N GLY A 209 -43.02 -13.40 54.84
CA GLY A 209 -43.03 -12.23 55.69
C GLY A 209 -42.47 -12.50 57.09
N ARG A 210 -41.63 -11.57 57.55
CA ARG A 210 -41.12 -11.52 58.92
C ARG A 210 -42.33 -11.34 59.85
N LYS A 211 -42.72 -12.38 60.59
CA LYS A 211 -43.66 -12.24 61.71
C LYS A 211 -43.06 -11.24 62.69
N LYS A 212 -43.80 -10.17 62.98
CA LYS A 212 -43.46 -9.25 64.08
C LYS A 212 -43.59 -10.04 65.39
N ILE A 213 -42.52 -10.04 66.16
CA ILE A 213 -42.49 -10.42 67.59
C ILE A 213 -42.71 -9.13 68.37
#